data_AF-A0A536BC55-F1
#
_entry.id   AF-A0A536BC55-F1
#
_cell.length_a   1.000
_cell.length_b   1.000
_cell.length_c   1.000
_cell.angle_alpha   90.00
_cell.angle_beta   90.00
_cell.angle_gamma   90.00
#
_symmetry.space_group_name_H-M   'P 1'
#
loop_
_entity.id
_entity.type
_entity.pdbx_description
1 polymer ?
#
loop_
_entity_poly.entity_id
_entity_poly.type
_entity_poly.pdbx_seq_one_letter_code
_entity_poly.pdbx_strand_id
1 'polypeptide(L)' 'MKLHRLLEKLRHAVTRDEGQGMVEYALILVLIAVVVIVVLIILGNQVQNVFCNISGGLGT' A
#
# COMPACT_ATOMS: atom_id res chain seq x y z
N MET A 1 -45.04 3.53 19.90
CA MET A 1 -44.38 2.45 19.12
C MET A 1 -43.52 2.90 17.93
N LYS A 2 -43.53 4.17 17.50
CA LYS A 2 -42.68 4.64 16.37
C LYS A 2 -41.21 4.91 16.73
N LEU A 3 -40.93 5.19 18.01
CA LEU A 3 -39.59 5.57 18.50
C LEU A 3 -38.54 4.45 18.41
N HIS A 4 -38.92 3.21 18.73
CA HIS A 4 -38.01 2.05 18.68
C HIS A 4 -37.50 1.78 17.26
N ARG A 5 -38.35 1.99 16.24
CA ARG A 5 -38.00 1.84 14.83
C ARG A 5 -37.02 2.89 14.31
N LEU A 6 -36.93 4.04 14.97
CA LEU A 6 -35.98 5.10 14.61
C LEU A 6 -34.60 4.81 15.22
N LEU A 7 -34.57 4.32 16.45
CA LEU A 7 -33.33 3.92 17.13
C LEU A 7 -32.64 2.74 16.42
N GLU A 8 -33.41 1.76 15.93
CA GLU A 8 -32.86 0.65 15.14
C GLU A 8 -32.28 1.12 13.79
N LYS A 9 -32.93 2.06 13.11
CA LYS A 9 -32.42 2.63 11.86
C LYS A 9 -31.13 3.42 12.06
N LEU A 10 -30.99 4.17 13.15
CA LEU A 10 -29.75 4.87 13.48
C LEU A 10 -28.63 3.92 13.89
N ARG A 11 -28.94 2.86 14.65
CA ARG A 11 -27.97 1.82 15.03
C ARG A 11 -27.40 1.08 13.82
N HIS A 12 -28.23 0.81 12.80
CA HIS A 12 -27.78 0.21 11.54
C HIS A 12 -26.99 1.18 10.64
N ALA A 13 -27.20 2.49 10.75
CA ALA A 13 -26.41 3.47 10.01
C ALA A 13 -24.99 3.58 10.56
N VAL A 14 -24.83 3.51 11.89
CA VAL A 14 -23.51 3.62 12.57
C VAL A 14 -22.63 2.37 12.38
N THR A 15 -23.22 1.19 12.16
CA THR A 15 -22.46 -0.08 12.00
C THR A 15 -22.02 -0.39 10.57
N ARG A 16 -22.32 0.47 9.58
CA ARG A 16 -21.97 0.25 8.17
C ARG A 16 -20.60 0.83 7.75
N ASP A 17 -19.92 1.55 8.63
CA ASP A 17 -18.70 2.29 8.29
C ASP A 17 -17.39 1.56 8.67
N GLU A 18 -17.45 0.41 9.35
CA GLU A 18 -16.25 -0.32 9.81
C GLU A 18 -15.51 -1.07 8.67
N GLY A 19 -16.20 -1.36 7.55
CA GLY A 19 -15.63 -2.07 6.41
C GLY A 19 -15.19 -1.19 5.23
N GLN A 20 -15.68 0.04 5.15
CA GLN A 20 -15.41 0.93 4.01
C GLN A 20 -13.97 1.46 4.03
N GLY A 21 -13.41 1.73 5.22
CA GLY A 21 -12.02 2.16 5.37
C GLY A 21 -10.99 1.06 5.07
N MET A 22 -11.26 -0.21 5.42
CA MET A 22 -10.28 -1.29 5.25
C MET A 22 -9.88 -1.55 3.80
N VAL A 23 -10.84 -1.45 2.88
CA VAL A 23 -10.58 -1.63 1.45
C VAL A 23 -9.78 -0.44 0.89
N GLU A 24 -10.09 0.79 1.31
CA GLU A 24 -9.37 1.99 0.88
C GLU A 24 -7.90 1.97 1.32
N TYR A 25 -7.62 1.59 2.56
CA TYR A 25 -6.24 1.43 3.05
C TYR A 25 -5.50 0.31 2.31
N ALA A 26 -6.17 -0.81 2.00
CA ALA A 26 -5.56 -1.90 1.24
C ALA A 26 -5.16 -1.45 -0.18
N LEU A 27 -6.00 -0.66 -0.85
CA LEU A 27 -5.70 -0.13 -2.19
C LEU A 27 -4.51 0.84 -2.17
N ILE A 28 -4.40 1.70 -1.16
CA ILE A 28 -3.24 2.58 -0.98
C ILE A 28 -1.97 1.77 -0.71
N LEU A 29 -2.03 0.72 0.12
CA LEU A 29 -0.89 -0.16 0.38
C LEU A 29 -0.40 -0.88 -0.88
N VAL A 30 -1.32 -1.35 -1.73
CA VAL A 30 -0.96 -1.95 -3.03
C VAL A 30 -0.27 -0.93 -3.93
N LEU A 31 -0.79 0.30 -4.00
CA LEU A 31 -0.17 1.36 -4.80
C LEU A 31 1.26 1.66 -4.33
N ILE A 32 1.48 1.78 -3.02
CA ILE A 32 2.81 1.98 -2.43
C ILE A 32 3.73 0.80 -2.76
N ALA A 33 3.24 -0.44 -2.64
CA ALA A 33 4.02 -1.63 -2.94
C ALA A 33 4.52 -1.65 -4.40
N VAL A 34 3.66 -1.28 -5.36
CA VAL A 34 4.04 -1.17 -6.77
C VAL A 34 5.15 -0.13 -6.96
N VAL A 35 5.02 1.05 -6.35
CA VAL A 35 6.04 2.11 -6.42
C VAL A 35 7.38 1.63 -5.84
N VAL A 36 7.35 0.97 -4.67
CA VAL A 36 8.55 0.44 -4.02
C VAL A 36 9.24 -0.60 -4.92
N ILE A 37 8.49 -1.51 -5.55
CA ILE A 37 9.06 -2.51 -6.47
C ILE A 37 9.77 -1.82 -7.64
N VAL A 38 9.15 -0.82 -8.27
CA VAL A 38 9.74 -0.07 -9.38
C VAL A 38 11.06 0.59 -8.95
N VAL A 39 11.07 1.23 -7.77
CA VAL A 39 12.28 1.86 -7.22
C VAL A 39 13.38 0.83 -6.98
N LEU A 40 13.05 -0.33 -6.39
CA LEU A 40 14.03 -1.39 -6.13
C LEU A 40 14.63 -1.98 -7.40
N ILE A 41 13.86 -2.12 -8.49
CA ILE A 41 14.37 -2.58 -9.79
C ILE A 41 15.40 -1.60 -10.34
N ILE A 42 15.09 -0.30 -10.31
CA ILE A 42 16.00 0.75 -10.80
C ILE A 42 17.26 0.80 -9.95
N LEU A 43 17.13 0.76 -8.62
CA LEU A 43 18.25 0.73 -7.69
C LEU A 43 19.12 -0.52 -7.90
N GLY A 44 18.52 -1.69 -8.10
CA GLY A 44 19.24 -2.93 -8.38
C GLY A 44 20.14 -2.80 -9.61
N ASN A 45 19.61 -2.25 -10.71
CA ASN A 45 20.40 -2.01 -11.93
C ASN A 45 21.55 -1.02 -11.69
N GLN A 46 21.32 0.06 -10.93
CA GLN A 46 22.37 1.03 -10.61
C GLN A 46 23.47 0.42 -9.74
N VAL A 47 23.10 -0.35 -8.71
CA VAL A 47 24.06 -1.04 -7.84
C VAL A 47 24.88 -2.04 -8.64
N GLN A 48 24.26 -2.81 -9.53
CA GLN A 48 24.98 -3.71 -10.43
C GLN A 48 26.00 -2.97 -11.29
N ASN A 49 25.61 -1.84 -11.91
CA ASN A 49 26.53 -1.04 -12.73
C ASN A 49 27.72 -0.51 -11.93
N VAL A 50 27.48 -0.02 -10.71
CA VAL A 50 28.54 0.46 -9.82
C VAL A 50 29.47 -0.69 -9.44
N PHE A 51 28.93 -1.86 -9.11
CA PHE A 51 29.72 -3.04 -8.77
C PHE A 51 30.59 -3.50 -9.96
N CYS A 52 30.03 -3.54 -11.17
CA CYS A 52 30.77 -3.86 -12.40
C CYS A 52 31.91 -2.86 -12.65
N ASN A 53 31.67 -1.56 -12.47
CA ASN A 53 32.69 -0.53 -12.66
C ASN A 53 33.85 -0.68 -11.65
N ILE A 54 33.54 -0.95 -10.38
CA ILE A 54 34.55 -1.18 -9.35
C ILE A 54 35.31 -2.48 -9.62
N SER A 55 34.61 -3.57 -9.95
CA SER A 55 35.23 -4.86 -10.26
C SER A 55 36.16 -4.77 -11.47
N GLY A 56 35.75 -4.04 -12.52
CA GLY A 56 36.59 -3.81 -13.70
C GLY A 56 37.76 -2.86 -13.44
N GLY A 57 37.69 -2.00 -12.42
CA GLY A 57 38.79 -1.13 -12.01
C GLY A 57 39.77 -1.76 -11.01
N LEU A 58 39.36 -2.79 -10.28
CA LEU A 58 40.17 -3.44 -9.22
C LEU A 58 40.72 -4.82 -9.60
N GLY A 59 40.03 -5.58 -10.45
CA GLY A 59 40.52 -6.87 -10.93
C GLY A 59 41.39 -6.69 -12.16
N THR A 60 42.73 -6.73 -12.00
CA THR A 60 43.77 -6.86 -13.06
C THR A 60 43.59 -6.00 -14.31
#